data_AF-A0A165EHS1-F1
#
_entry.id   AF-A0A165EHS1-F1
#
_cell.length_a   1.000
_cell.length_b   1.000
_cell.length_c   1.000
_cell.angle_alpha   90.00
_cell.angle_beta   90.00
_cell.angle_gamma   90.00
#
_symmetry.space_group_name_H-M   'P 1'
#
loop_
_entity.id
_entity.type
_entity.pdbx_description
1 polymer ?
#
loop_
_entity_poly.entity_id
_entity_poly.type
_entity_poly.pdbx_seq_one_letter_code
_entity_poly.pdbx_strand_id
1 'polypeptide(L)'
;MLMVVHEFLWLSIVTGWTGPTQCGTGWTCTYNNDYFSQCLYTGDTTKNQPYGQCGGRGWTGSTECSKGYYCAYSNEFFSQCLPN
;
A
#
# COMPACT_ATOMS: atom_id res chain seq x y z
N MET A 1 -3.26 -11.66 -7.02
CA MET A 1 -3.37 -10.54 -6.06
C MET A 1 -1.96 -10.19 -5.63
N LEU A 2 -1.25 -9.43 -6.47
CA LEU A 2 0.13 -9.03 -6.22
C LEU A 2 0.33 -7.77 -7.06
N MET A 3 0.26 -6.59 -6.45
CA MET A 3 0.91 -5.43 -7.06
C MET A 3 2.36 -5.49 -6.58
N VAL A 4 3.13 -6.32 -7.29
CA VAL A 4 4.60 -6.31 -7.26
C VAL A 4 5.02 -5.01 -7.91
N VAL A 5 5.85 -4.23 -7.22
CA VAL A 5 7.07 -3.67 -7.83
C VAL A 5 8.09 -3.45 -6.72
N HIS A 6 8.66 -4.55 -6.23
CA HIS A 6 10.05 -4.50 -5.81
C HIS A 6 10.86 -5.20 -6.91
N GLU A 7 11.65 -4.40 -7.60
CA GLU A 7 12.76 -4.76 -8.50
C GLU A 7 12.34 -5.27 -9.88
N PHE A 8 12.71 -4.52 -10.93
CA PHE A 8 13.42 -4.99 -12.13
C PHE A 8 13.30 -3.94 -13.25
N LEU A 9 14.37 -3.16 -13.38
CA LEU A 9 15.02 -2.71 -14.62
C LEU A 9 14.17 -2.50 -15.91
N TRP A 10 14.16 -1.24 -16.35
CA TRP A 10 14.02 -0.72 -17.73
C TRP A 10 12.69 -0.85 -18.50
N LEU A 11 12.20 0.32 -18.92
CA LEU A 11 11.27 0.58 -20.03
C LEU A 11 10.00 -0.28 -20.07
N SER A 12 8.88 0.32 -19.66
CA SER A 12 7.85 0.75 -20.63
C SER A 12 6.73 1.49 -19.91
N ILE A 13 6.36 2.63 -20.50
CA ILE A 13 5.15 3.37 -20.20
C ILE A 13 3.95 2.43 -20.20
N VAL A 14 2.98 2.83 -19.38
CA VAL A 14 1.59 2.43 -19.16
C VAL A 14 0.72 2.23 -20.44
N THR A 15 1.29 2.05 -21.63
CA THR A 15 0.56 1.63 -22.84
C THR A 15 0.53 0.10 -22.96
N GLY A 16 -0.27 -0.57 -22.13
CA GLY A 16 -0.51 -2.01 -22.32
C GLY A 16 -0.87 -2.86 -21.10
N TRP A 17 -1.08 -2.27 -19.92
CA TRP A 17 -1.47 -3.05 -18.74
C TRP A 17 -2.98 -3.34 -18.76
N THR A 18 -3.36 -4.55 -19.19
CA THR A 18 -4.74 -5.09 -19.14
C THR A 18 -5.05 -5.80 -17.82
N GLY A 19 -4.31 -5.47 -16.75
CA GLY A 19 -4.61 -5.97 -15.42
C GLY A 19 -5.84 -5.29 -14.81
N PRO A 20 -6.38 -5.82 -13.71
CA PRO A 20 -7.58 -5.28 -13.08
C PRO A 20 -7.32 -3.86 -12.55
N THR A 21 -8.03 -2.88 -13.09
CA THR A 21 -8.05 -1.48 -12.63
C THR A 21 -8.98 -1.26 -11.44
N GLN A 22 -9.71 -2.30 -11.03
CA GLN A 22 -10.60 -2.25 -9.88
C GLN A 22 -9.85 -2.68 -8.62
N CYS A 23 -9.75 -1.75 -7.67
CA CYS A 23 -9.36 -2.10 -6.31
C CYS A 23 -10.47 -2.93 -5.64
N GLY A 24 -10.11 -3.78 -4.68
CA GLY A 24 -11.08 -4.58 -3.92
C GLY A 24 -12.08 -3.72 -3.15
N THR A 25 -13.14 -4.34 -2.61
CA THR A 25 -14.20 -3.61 -1.90
C THR A 25 -13.62 -2.77 -0.74
N GLY A 26 -13.92 -1.47 -0.72
CA GLY A 26 -13.41 -0.51 0.28
C GLY A 26 -12.06 0.13 -0.07
N TRP A 27 -11.56 -0.07 -1.29
CA TRP A 27 -10.33 0.53 -1.78
C TRP A 27 -10.61 1.48 -2.95
N THR A 28 -9.96 2.64 -2.95
CA THR A 28 -10.06 3.66 -4.00
C THR A 28 -8.72 3.77 -4.73
N CYS A 29 -8.75 3.72 -6.06
CA CYS A 29 -7.57 3.97 -6.88
C CYS A 29 -7.18 5.45 -6.78
N THR A 30 -5.99 5.72 -6.28
CA THR A 30 -5.41 7.05 -6.17
C THR A 30 -4.37 7.22 -7.26
N TYR A 31 -4.67 8.10 -8.20
CA TYR A 31 -3.75 8.50 -9.26
C TYR A 31 -2.68 9.41 -8.67
N ASN A 32 -1.43 8.96 -8.67
CA ASN A 32 -0.32 9.79 -8.22
C ASN A 32 0.33 10.48 -9.43
N ASN A 33 0.63 9.70 -10.47
CA ASN A 33 1.15 10.21 -11.73
C ASN A 33 0.88 9.23 -12.87
N ASP A 34 1.29 9.61 -14.08
CA ASP A 34 1.12 8.86 -15.33
C ASP A 34 1.71 7.44 -15.30
N TYR A 35 2.61 7.15 -14.35
CA TYR A 35 3.32 5.88 -14.20
C TYR A 35 2.93 5.10 -12.94
N PHE A 36 2.24 5.74 -11.99
CA PHE A 36 1.98 5.17 -10.68
C PHE A 36 0.57 5.50 -10.19
N SER A 37 -0.23 4.45 -10.05
CA SER A 37 -1.53 4.46 -9.41
C SER A 37 -1.50 3.46 -8.27
N GLN A 38 -2.00 3.84 -7.10
CA GLN A 38 -2.05 2.94 -5.94
C GLN A 38 -3.47 2.83 -5.41
N CYS A 39 -3.86 1.64 -4.96
CA CYS A 39 -5.10 1.46 -4.23
C CYS A 39 -4.91 1.91 -2.77
N LEU A 40 -5.68 2.89 -2.32
CA LEU A 40 -5.77 3.31 -0.92
C LEU A 40 -7.05 2.76 -0.30
N TYR A 41 -6.95 2.23 0.91
CA TYR A 41 -8.11 1.79 1.68
C TYR A 41 -8.86 3.01 2.20
N THR A 42 -10.10 3.19 1.74
CA THR A 42 -11.00 4.25 2.19
C THR A 42 -12.11 3.71 3.10
N GLY A 43 -12.14 2.39 3.33
CA GLY A 43 -13.10 1.75 4.22
C GLY A 43 -12.91 2.07 5.70
N ASP A 44 -11.72 2.49 6.12
CA ASP A 44 -11.44 2.91 7.50
C ASP A 44 -10.24 3.86 7.53
N THR A 45 -10.51 5.15 7.79
CA THR A 45 -9.47 6.19 7.92
C THR A 45 -8.66 6.06 9.20
N THR A 46 -9.06 5.18 10.12
CA THR A 46 -8.32 4.87 11.35
C THR A 46 -7.28 3.77 11.15
N LYS A 47 -7.10 3.25 9.92
CA LYS A 47 -6.12 2.21 9.61
C LYS A 47 -5.02 2.75 8.73
N ASN A 48 -3.82 2.19 8.89
CA ASN A 48 -2.71 2.53 8.03
C ASN A 48 -2.85 1.87 6.67
N GLN A 49 -2.42 2.62 5.66
CA GLN A 49 -2.43 2.20 4.28
C GLN A 49 -1.40 1.08 4.04
N PRO A 50 -1.55 0.27 2.97
CA PRO A 50 -0.51 -0.63 2.51
C PRO A 50 0.84 0.04 2.47
N TYR A 51 1.86 -0.65 2.96
CA TYR A 51 3.24 -0.17 2.95
C TYR A 51 3.45 1.14 3.74
N GLY A 52 2.42 1.65 4.42
CA GLY A 52 2.51 2.79 5.32
C GLY A 52 3.11 2.40 6.67
N GLN A 53 3.54 3.40 7.43
CA GLN A 53 3.99 3.21 8.80
C GLN A 53 2.80 2.81 9.69
N CYS A 54 3.00 1.82 10.54
CA CYS A 54 2.00 1.32 11.49
C CYS A 54 2.54 1.18 12.91
N GLY A 55 3.76 1.62 13.18
CA GLY A 55 4.33 1.50 14.50
C GLY A 55 5.74 2.04 14.55
N GLY A 56 6.28 2.04 15.77
CA GLY A 56 7.59 2.58 16.08
C GLY A 56 7.55 3.55 17.24
N ARG A 57 8.71 3.76 17.86
CA ARG A 57 8.91 4.72 18.93
C ARG A 57 8.59 6.13 18.42
N GLY A 58 7.61 6.76 19.06
CA GLY A 58 7.13 8.10 18.70
C GLY A 58 6.01 8.13 17.66
N TRP A 59 5.56 6.97 17.15
CA TRP A 59 4.40 6.88 16.26
C TRP A 59 3.10 7.17 17.03
N THR A 60 2.34 8.16 16.57
CA THR A 60 1.04 8.56 17.16
C THR A 60 -0.15 8.19 16.26
N GLY A 61 0.12 7.61 15.09
CA GLY A 61 -0.91 7.11 14.19
C GLY A 61 -1.50 5.79 14.66
N SER A 62 -2.33 5.20 13.81
CA SER A 62 -2.90 3.88 14.07
C SER A 62 -1.80 2.82 14.17
N THR A 63 -2.02 1.76 14.94
CA THR A 63 -1.15 0.57 14.90
C THR A 63 -1.69 -0.54 14.02
N GLU A 64 -2.93 -0.37 13.54
CA GLU A 64 -3.63 -1.37 12.75
C GLU A 64 -3.49 -1.05 11.26
N CYS A 65 -3.29 -2.09 10.46
CA CYS A 65 -3.20 -1.99 9.02
C CYS A 65 -4.57 -2.24 8.37
N SER A 66 -4.73 -1.72 7.15
CA SER A 66 -5.89 -1.98 6.31
C SER A 66 -6.12 -3.48 6.12
N LYS A 67 -7.36 -3.89 5.83
CA LYS A 67 -7.72 -5.31 5.68
C LYS A 67 -6.80 -6.02 4.68
N GLY A 68 -6.27 -7.18 5.09
CA GLY A 68 -5.33 -7.97 4.27
C GLY A 68 -3.87 -7.63 4.49
N TYR A 69 -3.56 -6.64 5.34
CA TYR A 69 -2.20 -6.28 5.74
C TYR A 69 -2.01 -6.48 7.24
N TYR A 70 -0.77 -6.73 7.67
CA TYR A 70 -0.36 -6.78 9.07
C TYR A 70 0.79 -5.81 9.33
N CYS A 71 0.90 -5.35 10.56
CA CYS A 71 1.98 -4.47 10.96
C CYS A 71 3.26 -5.29 11.20
N ALA A 72 4.17 -5.28 10.24
CA ALA A 72 5.47 -5.92 10.35
C ALA A 72 6.46 -4.99 11.07
N TYR A 73 7.04 -5.49 12.15
CA TYR A 73 8.13 -4.79 12.82
C TYR A 73 9.37 -4.75 11.91
N SER A 74 9.91 -3.55 11.69
CA SER A 74 11.17 -3.37 10.95
C SER A 74 12.29 -2.97 11.89
N ASN A 75 12.09 -1.89 12.66
CA ASN A 75 13.05 -1.42 13.65
C ASN A 75 12.33 -0.68 14.80
N GLU A 76 13.10 -0.20 15.78
CA GLU A 76 12.53 0.40 16.99
C GLU A 76 11.70 1.67 16.72
N PHE A 77 11.97 2.39 15.63
CA PHE A 77 11.30 3.63 15.25
C PHE A 77 10.28 3.44 14.12
N PHE A 78 10.24 2.27 13.49
CA PHE A 78 9.46 2.06 12.27
C PHE A 78 8.94 0.63 12.16
N SER A 79 7.64 0.50 11.93
CA SER A 79 6.96 -0.74 11.55
C SER A 79 6.09 -0.44 10.33
N GLN A 80 5.98 -1.38 9.40
CA GLN A 80 5.32 -1.18 8.10
C GLN A 80 4.17 -2.16 7.89
N CYS A 81 3.09 -1.70 7.26
CA CYS A 81 2.01 -2.57 6.83
C CYS A 81 2.42 -3.44 5.64
N LEU A 82 2.59 -4.74 5.85
CA LEU A 82 2.91 -5.71 4.80
C LEU A 82 1.71 -6.63 4.50
N PRO A 83 1.56 -7.14 3.27
CA PRO A 83 0.51 -8.11 2.95
C PRO A 83 0.65 -9.38 3.80
N ASN A 84 -0.46 -9.90 4.32
CA ASN A 84 -0.51 -11.22 4.96
C ASN A 84 -0.19 -12.34 3.96
#